data_AF-A0A532TSK9-F1
#
_entry.id   AF-A0A532TSK9-F1
#
_cell.length_a   1.000
_cell.length_b   1.000
_cell.length_c   1.000
_cell.angle_alpha   90.00
_cell.angle_beta   90.00
_cell.angle_gamma   90.00
#
_symmetry.space_group_name_H-M   'P 1'
#
loop_
_entity.id
_entity.type
_entity.pdbx_description
1 polymer ?
#
loop_
_entity_poly.entity_id
_entity_poly.type
_entity_poly.pdbx_seq_one_letter_code
_entity_poly.pdbx_strand_id
1 'polypeptide(L)'
;MRGRQDWKGEMPPGWAAKVAVSIVTGVGWLIFLILFLVFYAEGFSIYENLGIVLAPLLVMCAILGPMWAYWGIKTGRARKRPPGGAARVAVSIVTGVGWLIFLILFLVFYAEGFSIYENLAIILASILVTGVIRGPTWAYWGIKIGRAREKPPGLAPRVAVSTVVGCGWPIFLILFLAFYTEGFSVYENLAIVLASILVVCVILCPMWVYWWYKTSPAWKKKMRNASKKKRTRK
;
A
#
# COMPACT_ATOMS: atom_id res chain seq x y z
N MET A 1 25.29 -25.58 17.15
CA MET A 1 25.45 -24.61 16.04
C MET A 1 24.52 -25.03 14.91
N ARG A 2 23.54 -24.21 14.50
CA ARG A 2 22.58 -24.58 13.45
C ARG A 2 23.17 -24.09 12.11
N GLY A 3 23.65 -25.01 11.28
CA GLY A 3 24.31 -24.73 10.01
C GLY A 3 23.48 -23.77 9.16
N ARG A 4 24.14 -22.76 8.60
CA ARG A 4 23.54 -21.86 7.61
C ARG A 4 23.16 -22.78 6.44
N GLN A 5 21.87 -22.97 6.17
CA GLN A 5 21.46 -23.67 4.96
C GLN A 5 21.76 -22.72 3.81
N ASP A 6 22.86 -23.01 3.13
CA ASP A 6 23.24 -22.40 1.88
C ASP A 6 22.13 -22.80 0.90
N TRP A 7 21.33 -21.82 0.49
CA TRP A 7 20.35 -22.04 -0.57
C TRP A 7 21.15 -22.29 -1.85
N LYS A 8 21.55 -23.54 -2.08
CA LYS A 8 21.89 -24.04 -3.41
C LYS A 8 20.72 -23.62 -4.30
N GLY A 9 20.98 -22.93 -5.40
CA GLY A 9 19.99 -22.16 -6.20
C GLY A 9 18.82 -22.94 -6.81
N GLU A 10 18.45 -24.09 -6.25
CA GLU A 10 17.27 -24.86 -6.57
C GLU A 10 16.01 -24.15 -6.08
N MET A 11 15.07 -23.91 -7.00
CA MET A 11 13.78 -23.32 -6.67
C MET A 11 12.98 -24.25 -5.75
N PRO A 12 12.26 -23.73 -4.74
CA PRO A 12 11.41 -24.55 -3.90
C PRO A 12 10.38 -25.31 -4.76
N PRO A 13 10.06 -26.58 -4.42
CA PRO A 13 9.10 -27.36 -5.19
C PRO A 13 7.76 -26.62 -5.31
N GLY A 14 7.27 -26.53 -6.55
CA GLY A 14 6.05 -25.83 -6.92
C GLY A 14 6.17 -24.30 -7.00
N TRP A 15 7.36 -23.69 -6.91
CA TRP A 15 7.53 -22.24 -7.15
C TRP A 15 7.27 -21.90 -8.62
N ALA A 16 7.83 -22.69 -9.55
CA ALA A 16 7.60 -22.53 -10.99
C ALA A 16 6.11 -22.52 -11.36
N ALA A 17 5.31 -23.46 -10.80
CA ALA A 17 3.87 -23.50 -11.03
C ALA A 17 3.14 -22.24 -10.56
N LYS A 18 3.50 -21.67 -9.40
CA LYS A 18 2.86 -20.44 -8.88
C LYS A 18 3.21 -19.22 -9.73
N VAL A 19 4.46 -19.15 -10.19
CA VAL A 19 4.92 -18.11 -11.12
C VAL A 19 4.16 -18.23 -12.44
N ALA A 20 4.08 -19.44 -13.00
CA ALA A 20 3.32 -19.71 -14.22
C ALA A 20 1.85 -19.31 -14.09
N VAL A 21 1.17 -19.72 -13.00
CA VAL A 21 -0.23 -19.31 -12.73
C VAL A 21 -0.35 -17.80 -12.64
N SER A 22 0.56 -17.12 -11.95
CA SER A 22 0.52 -15.64 -11.83
C SER A 22 0.69 -14.95 -13.19
N ILE A 23 1.58 -15.47 -14.05
CA ILE A 23 1.79 -14.96 -15.41
C ILE A 23 0.53 -15.19 -16.26
N VAL A 24 0.00 -16.42 -16.29
CA VAL A 24 -1.19 -16.77 -17.09
C VAL A 24 -2.39 -15.93 -16.65
N THR A 25 -2.62 -15.80 -15.34
CA THR A 25 -3.70 -14.97 -14.80
C THR A 25 -3.52 -13.49 -15.14
N GLY A 26 -2.29 -12.96 -15.08
CA GLY A 26 -2.00 -11.57 -15.47
C GLY A 26 -2.17 -11.31 -16.97
N VAL A 27 -1.66 -12.19 -17.82
CA VAL A 27 -1.81 -12.09 -19.28
C VAL A 27 -3.26 -12.26 -19.69
N GLY A 28 -3.99 -13.22 -19.10
CA GLY A 28 -5.41 -13.43 -19.36
C GLY A 28 -6.25 -12.21 -18.99
N TRP A 29 -5.94 -11.54 -17.88
CA TRP A 29 -6.58 -10.28 -17.50
C TRP A 29 -6.31 -9.17 -18.52
N LEU A 30 -5.07 -9.02 -19.01
CA LEU A 30 -4.74 -8.04 -20.05
C LEU A 30 -5.48 -8.30 -21.36
N ILE A 31 -5.57 -9.57 -21.80
CA ILE A 31 -6.33 -9.95 -22.99
C ILE A 31 -7.80 -9.59 -22.82
N PHE A 32 -8.39 -9.91 -21.67
CA PHE A 32 -9.76 -9.51 -21.34
C PHE A 32 -9.95 -7.99 -21.43
N LEU A 33 -9.04 -7.20 -20.84
CA LEU A 33 -9.16 -5.74 -20.91
C LEU A 33 -9.13 -5.19 -22.33
N ILE A 34 -8.23 -5.72 -23.17
CA ILE A 34 -8.14 -5.30 -24.57
C ILE A 34 -9.45 -5.62 -25.31
N LEU A 35 -9.96 -6.85 -25.17
CA LEU A 35 -11.20 -7.26 -25.81
C LEU A 35 -12.41 -6.44 -25.30
N PHE A 36 -12.49 -6.22 -23.99
CA PHE A 36 -13.55 -5.43 -23.39
C PHE A 36 -13.54 -3.98 -23.90
N LEU A 37 -12.37 -3.33 -23.87
CA LEU A 37 -12.25 -1.93 -24.30
C LEU A 37 -12.55 -1.73 -25.78
N VAL A 38 -12.15 -2.67 -26.65
CA VAL A 38 -12.33 -2.55 -28.10
C VAL A 38 -13.76 -2.87 -28.54
N PHE A 39 -14.40 -3.87 -27.92
CA PHE A 39 -15.67 -4.41 -28.44
C PHE A 39 -16.90 -4.08 -27.59
N TYR A 40 -16.72 -3.73 -26.32
CA TYR A 40 -17.85 -3.66 -25.38
C TYR A 40 -17.97 -2.32 -24.65
N ALA A 41 -16.91 -1.51 -24.53
CA ALA A 41 -16.91 -0.32 -23.67
C ALA A 41 -17.86 0.81 -24.11
N GLU A 42 -18.20 0.90 -25.40
CA GLU A 42 -19.05 1.99 -25.93
C GLU A 42 -20.48 1.98 -25.37
N GLY A 43 -20.98 0.83 -24.92
CA GLY A 43 -22.34 0.68 -24.39
C GLY A 43 -22.51 1.00 -22.91
N PHE A 44 -21.42 1.36 -22.21
CA PHE A 44 -21.40 1.53 -20.76
C PHE A 44 -20.98 2.94 -20.37
N SER A 45 -21.46 3.42 -19.23
CA SER A 45 -20.96 4.66 -18.64
C SER A 45 -19.50 4.52 -18.19
N ILE A 46 -18.82 5.63 -17.94
CA ILE A 46 -17.41 5.61 -17.48
C ILE A 46 -17.30 4.82 -16.16
N TYR A 47 -18.27 4.95 -15.26
CA TYR A 47 -18.26 4.28 -13.96
C TYR A 47 -18.53 2.77 -14.09
N GLU A 48 -19.48 2.38 -14.93
CA GLU A 48 -19.74 0.98 -15.25
C GLU A 48 -18.50 0.32 -15.89
N ASN A 49 -17.88 0.99 -16.86
CA ASN A 49 -16.62 0.56 -17.48
C ASN A 49 -15.53 0.33 -16.43
N LEU A 50 -15.35 1.26 -15.47
CA LEU A 50 -14.40 1.07 -14.38
C LEU A 50 -14.76 -0.13 -13.49
N GLY A 51 -16.05 -0.30 -13.16
CA GLY A 51 -16.53 -1.47 -12.42
C GLY A 51 -16.21 -2.80 -13.12
N ILE A 52 -16.44 -2.86 -14.44
CA ILE A 52 -16.16 -4.04 -15.27
C ILE A 52 -14.65 -4.30 -15.36
N VAL A 53 -13.81 -3.26 -15.42
CA VAL A 53 -12.34 -3.38 -15.38
C VAL A 53 -11.83 -3.90 -14.02
N LEU A 54 -12.48 -3.50 -12.92
CA LEU A 54 -12.13 -3.93 -11.56
C LEU A 54 -12.64 -5.34 -11.21
N ALA A 55 -13.77 -5.78 -11.76
CA ALA A 55 -14.33 -7.11 -11.53
C ALA A 55 -13.34 -8.27 -11.78
N PRO A 56 -12.59 -8.35 -12.89
CA PRO A 56 -11.64 -9.42 -13.11
C PRO A 56 -10.40 -9.28 -12.21
N LEU A 57 -10.03 -8.08 -11.74
CA LEU A 57 -9.00 -7.94 -10.69
C LEU A 57 -9.44 -8.61 -9.38
N LEU A 58 -10.72 -8.59 -9.06
CA LEU A 58 -11.28 -9.31 -7.91
C LEU A 58 -11.13 -10.83 -8.11
N VAL A 59 -11.43 -11.33 -9.31
CA VAL A 59 -11.22 -12.74 -9.68
C VAL A 59 -9.75 -13.12 -9.56
N MET A 60 -8.82 -12.29 -10.05
CA MET A 60 -7.38 -12.51 -9.88
C MET A 60 -7.00 -12.58 -8.40
N CYS A 61 -7.51 -11.67 -7.57
CA CYS A 61 -7.29 -11.70 -6.12
C CYS A 61 -7.81 -12.99 -5.48
N ALA A 62 -8.98 -13.48 -5.92
CA ALA A 62 -9.57 -14.73 -5.42
C ALA A 62 -8.76 -15.97 -5.81
N ILE A 63 -8.11 -15.98 -6.98
CA ILE A 63 -7.26 -17.08 -7.44
C ILE A 63 -5.86 -17.01 -6.79
N LEU A 64 -5.20 -15.85 -6.92
CA LEU A 64 -3.81 -15.67 -6.52
C LEU A 64 -3.67 -15.49 -5.00
N GLY A 65 -4.64 -14.85 -4.35
CA GLY A 65 -4.61 -14.54 -2.93
C GLY A 65 -4.43 -15.78 -2.04
N PRO A 66 -5.32 -16.78 -2.10
CA PRO A 66 -5.20 -18.01 -1.33
C PRO A 66 -3.92 -18.79 -1.65
N MET A 67 -3.52 -18.86 -2.93
CA MET A 67 -2.30 -19.54 -3.37
C MET A 67 -1.04 -18.94 -2.72
N TRP A 68 -0.88 -17.62 -2.80
CA TRP A 68 0.26 -16.91 -2.23
C TRP A 68 0.20 -16.85 -0.70
N ALA A 69 -1.00 -16.70 -0.11
CA ALA A 69 -1.20 -16.74 1.32
C ALA A 69 -0.81 -18.10 1.91
N TYR A 70 -1.31 -19.19 1.31
CA TYR A 70 -0.98 -20.55 1.71
C TYR A 70 0.53 -20.80 1.64
N TRP A 71 1.17 -20.40 0.54
CA TRP A 71 2.61 -20.54 0.39
C TRP A 71 3.39 -19.73 1.42
N GLY A 72 3.03 -18.45 1.61
CA GLY A 72 3.66 -17.58 2.60
C GLY A 72 3.50 -18.11 4.03
N ILE A 73 2.37 -18.77 4.33
CA ILE A 73 2.19 -19.51 5.58
C ILE A 73 3.15 -20.71 5.59
N LYS A 74 3.13 -21.59 4.59
CA LYS A 74 3.96 -22.80 4.59
C LYS A 74 5.46 -22.50 4.72
N THR A 75 6.01 -21.61 3.90
CA THR A 75 7.44 -21.24 3.94
C THR A 75 7.78 -20.40 5.16
N GLY A 76 6.85 -19.58 5.64
CA GLY A 76 7.01 -18.80 6.87
C GLY A 76 7.13 -19.66 8.14
N ARG A 77 6.76 -20.95 8.13
CA ARG A 77 6.97 -21.86 9.30
C ARG A 77 8.44 -22.24 9.50
N ALA A 78 9.27 -22.18 8.46
CA ALA A 78 10.69 -22.52 8.54
C ALA A 78 11.53 -21.44 9.26
N ARG A 79 11.02 -20.21 9.37
CA ARG A 79 11.63 -19.12 10.15
C ARG A 79 10.83 -18.93 11.45
N LYS A 80 11.51 -18.69 12.59
CA LYS A 80 10.84 -18.35 13.86
C LYS A 80 9.87 -17.19 13.60
N ARG A 81 8.57 -17.48 13.55
CA ARG A 81 7.57 -16.48 13.19
C ARG A 81 7.47 -15.43 14.29
N PRO A 82 7.48 -14.13 13.96
CA PRO A 82 6.98 -13.16 14.91
C PRO A 82 5.49 -13.46 15.16
N PRO A 83 5.01 -13.42 16.42
CA PRO A 83 3.60 -13.65 16.74
C PRO A 83 2.71 -12.70 15.94
N GLY A 84 1.58 -13.19 15.44
CA GLY A 84 0.60 -12.38 14.70
C GLY A 84 0.83 -12.25 13.19
N GLY A 85 1.80 -12.94 12.59
CA GLY A 85 2.00 -12.90 11.13
C GLY A 85 0.77 -13.32 10.31
N ALA A 86 0.10 -14.41 10.70
CA ALA A 86 -1.06 -14.92 9.98
C ALA A 86 -2.27 -13.98 10.06
N ALA A 87 -2.58 -13.45 11.24
CA ALA A 87 -3.68 -12.51 11.43
C ALA A 87 -3.54 -11.26 10.57
N ARG A 88 -2.32 -10.71 10.42
CA ARG A 88 -2.07 -9.52 9.57
C ARG A 88 -2.32 -9.78 8.09
N VAL A 89 -1.91 -10.96 7.62
CA VAL A 89 -2.13 -11.39 6.24
C VAL A 89 -3.63 -11.57 6.01
N ALA A 90 -4.32 -12.27 6.91
CA ALA A 90 -5.76 -12.46 6.85
C ALA A 90 -6.52 -11.11 6.82
N VAL A 91 -6.24 -10.20 7.77
CA VAL A 91 -6.85 -8.85 7.79
C VAL A 91 -6.57 -8.10 6.50
N SER A 92 -5.33 -8.13 5.97
CA SER A 92 -5.02 -7.42 4.72
C SER A 92 -5.75 -8.00 3.51
N ILE A 93 -5.92 -9.33 3.44
CA ILE A 93 -6.66 -9.99 2.36
C ILE A 93 -8.15 -9.66 2.46
N VAL A 94 -8.75 -9.86 3.64
CA VAL A 94 -10.19 -9.60 3.85
C VAL A 94 -10.52 -8.14 3.60
N THR A 95 -9.74 -7.20 4.15
CA THR A 95 -9.95 -5.76 3.91
C THR A 95 -9.72 -5.40 2.45
N GLY A 96 -8.70 -5.95 1.79
CA GLY A 96 -8.43 -5.65 0.37
C GLY A 96 -9.51 -6.17 -0.57
N VAL A 97 -9.94 -7.42 -0.39
CA VAL A 97 -11.03 -8.04 -1.16
C VAL A 97 -12.36 -7.34 -0.88
N GLY A 98 -12.69 -7.09 0.39
CA GLY A 98 -13.91 -6.38 0.77
C GLY A 98 -13.97 -4.95 0.22
N TRP A 99 -12.85 -4.23 0.24
CA TRP A 99 -12.74 -2.90 -0.37
C TRP A 99 -12.94 -2.93 -1.90
N LEU A 100 -12.37 -3.94 -2.57
CA LEU A 100 -12.54 -4.10 -4.01
C LEU A 100 -13.99 -4.44 -4.40
N ILE A 101 -14.65 -5.31 -3.63
CA ILE A 101 -16.09 -5.59 -3.78
C ILE A 101 -16.90 -4.31 -3.60
N PHE A 102 -16.62 -3.54 -2.54
CA PHE A 102 -17.27 -2.26 -2.30
C PHE A 102 -17.09 -1.31 -3.49
N LEU A 103 -15.87 -1.16 -4.02
CA LEU A 103 -15.62 -0.28 -5.17
C LEU A 103 -16.41 -0.72 -6.41
N ILE A 104 -16.46 -2.03 -6.70
CA ILE A 104 -17.22 -2.54 -7.84
C ILE A 104 -18.70 -2.23 -7.67
N LEU A 105 -19.29 -2.55 -6.52
CA LEU A 105 -20.70 -2.29 -6.24
C LEU A 105 -21.02 -0.79 -6.29
N PHE A 106 -20.15 0.03 -5.70
CA PHE A 106 -20.29 1.48 -5.69
C PHE A 106 -20.27 2.06 -7.11
N LEU A 107 -19.26 1.71 -7.91
CA LEU A 107 -19.10 2.22 -9.27
C LEU A 107 -20.23 1.80 -10.21
N VAL A 108 -20.72 0.56 -10.08
CA VAL A 108 -21.77 0.04 -10.97
C VAL A 108 -23.17 0.53 -10.58
N PHE A 109 -23.48 0.59 -9.28
CA PHE A 109 -24.88 0.82 -8.85
C PHE A 109 -25.15 2.22 -8.30
N TYR A 110 -24.12 2.96 -7.87
CA TYR A 110 -24.32 4.19 -7.11
C TYR A 110 -23.65 5.40 -7.75
N ALA A 111 -22.50 5.24 -8.42
CA ALA A 111 -21.67 6.35 -8.86
C ALA A 111 -22.34 7.31 -9.87
N GLU A 112 -23.31 6.84 -10.66
CA GLU A 112 -24.03 7.69 -11.63
C GLU A 112 -24.88 8.77 -10.95
N GLY A 113 -25.33 8.53 -9.72
CA GLY A 113 -26.11 9.51 -8.95
C GLY A 113 -25.26 10.62 -8.32
N PHE A 114 -23.94 10.59 -8.49
CA PHE A 114 -22.99 11.51 -7.87
C PHE A 114 -22.15 12.25 -8.91
N SER A 115 -21.76 13.47 -8.57
CA SER A 115 -20.76 14.21 -9.33
C SER A 115 -19.39 13.50 -9.29
N ILE A 116 -18.51 13.85 -10.24
CA ILE A 116 -17.14 13.30 -10.29
C ILE A 116 -16.39 13.58 -8.97
N TYR A 117 -16.59 14.76 -8.37
CA TYR A 117 -15.92 15.14 -7.12
C TYR A 117 -16.43 14.36 -5.91
N GLU A 118 -17.75 14.14 -5.81
CA GLU A 118 -18.35 13.31 -4.77
C GLU A 118 -17.90 11.85 -4.89
N ASN A 119 -17.86 11.31 -6.11
CA ASN A 119 -17.32 9.97 -6.37
C ASN A 119 -15.85 9.85 -5.91
N LEU A 120 -15.02 10.86 -6.21
CA LEU A 120 -13.64 10.91 -5.72
C LEU A 120 -13.58 10.99 -4.19
N ALA A 121 -14.44 11.79 -3.55
CA ALA A 121 -14.52 11.89 -2.10
C ALA A 121 -14.87 10.55 -1.45
N ILE A 122 -15.85 9.82 -2.01
CA ILE A 122 -16.27 8.50 -1.53
C ILE A 122 -15.14 7.47 -1.69
N ILE A 123 -14.44 7.48 -2.83
CA ILE A 123 -13.27 6.61 -3.05
C ILE A 123 -12.18 6.92 -2.01
N LEU A 124 -11.84 8.19 -1.77
CA LEU A 124 -10.84 8.58 -0.78
C LEU A 124 -11.27 8.21 0.65
N ALA A 125 -12.54 8.40 0.99
CA ALA A 125 -13.11 8.00 2.28
C ALA A 125 -13.01 6.48 2.48
N SER A 126 -13.30 5.69 1.44
CA SER A 126 -13.16 4.24 1.52
C SER A 126 -11.70 3.81 1.76
N ILE A 127 -10.73 4.48 1.12
CA ILE A 127 -9.29 4.24 1.35
C ILE A 127 -8.94 4.56 2.81
N LEU A 128 -9.44 5.68 3.35
CA LEU A 128 -9.24 6.04 4.75
C LEU A 128 -9.77 4.94 5.69
N VAL A 129 -10.97 4.41 5.44
CA VAL A 129 -11.55 3.30 6.22
C VAL A 129 -10.64 2.07 6.15
N THR A 130 -10.13 1.69 4.98
CA THR A 130 -9.18 0.57 4.90
C THR A 130 -7.89 0.83 5.69
N GLY A 131 -7.42 2.09 5.69
CA GLY A 131 -6.27 2.55 6.47
C GLY A 131 -6.51 2.43 7.97
N VAL A 132 -7.72 2.78 8.45
CA VAL A 132 -8.11 2.65 9.86
C VAL A 132 -8.19 1.18 10.28
N ILE A 133 -8.69 0.29 9.43
CA ILE A 133 -8.76 -1.15 9.73
C ILE A 133 -7.35 -1.78 9.76
N ARG A 134 -6.51 -1.45 8.77
CA ARG A 134 -5.17 -2.05 8.62
C ARG A 134 -4.13 -1.40 9.53
N GLY A 135 -4.27 -0.11 9.83
CA GLY A 135 -3.31 0.70 10.56
C GLY A 135 -2.91 0.12 11.92
N PRO A 136 -3.84 -0.15 12.85
CA PRO A 136 -3.54 -0.71 14.16
C PRO A 136 -2.82 -2.05 14.07
N THR A 137 -3.26 -2.91 13.14
CA THR A 137 -2.70 -4.22 12.87
C THR A 137 -1.22 -4.15 12.46
N TRP A 138 -0.85 -3.17 11.63
CA TRP A 138 0.55 -2.93 11.24
C TRP A 138 1.35 -2.17 12.29
N ALA A 139 0.74 -1.18 12.97
CA ALA A 139 1.36 -0.39 14.02
C ALA A 139 1.75 -1.26 15.22
N TYR A 140 0.85 -2.13 15.69
CA TYR A 140 1.10 -3.07 16.78
C TYR A 140 2.33 -3.95 16.48
N TRP A 141 2.40 -4.47 15.25
CA TRP A 141 3.54 -5.29 14.85
C TRP A 141 4.84 -4.49 14.73
N GLY A 142 4.78 -3.28 14.17
CA GLY A 142 5.91 -2.36 14.09
C GLY A 142 6.47 -2.06 15.48
N ILE A 143 5.61 -1.84 16.48
CA ILE A 143 6.02 -1.65 17.89
C ILE A 143 6.69 -2.92 18.43
N LYS A 144 6.10 -4.10 18.19
CA LYS A 144 6.63 -5.37 18.72
C LYS A 144 8.01 -5.70 18.15
N ILE A 145 8.20 -5.54 16.84
CA ILE A 145 9.52 -5.72 16.20
C ILE A 145 10.48 -4.62 16.61
N GLY A 146 10.00 -3.38 16.73
CA GLY A 146 10.79 -2.23 17.14
C GLY A 146 11.26 -2.29 18.60
N ARG A 147 10.66 -3.13 19.47
CA ARG A 147 11.21 -3.41 20.81
C ARG A 147 12.38 -4.39 20.77
N ALA A 148 12.42 -5.27 19.77
CA ALA A 148 13.49 -6.27 19.61
C ALA A 148 14.76 -5.72 18.93
N ARG A 149 14.72 -4.48 18.44
CA ARG A 149 15.86 -3.77 17.84
C ARG A 149 16.05 -2.45 18.56
N GLU A 150 17.30 -2.02 18.74
CA GLU A 150 17.58 -0.66 19.21
C GLU A 150 16.90 0.34 18.26
N LYS A 151 15.98 1.14 18.82
CA LYS A 151 15.27 2.14 18.04
C LYS A 151 16.26 3.24 17.66
N PRO A 152 16.35 3.62 16.37
CA PRO A 152 17.12 4.80 16.03
C PRO A 152 16.50 6.02 16.73
N PRO A 153 17.31 6.90 17.33
CA PRO A 153 16.80 8.09 18.01
C PRO A 153 15.97 8.92 17.05
N GLY A 154 14.78 9.32 17.50
CA GLY A 154 13.82 10.12 16.73
C GLY A 154 12.85 9.34 15.84
N LEU A 155 12.80 8.00 15.87
CA LEU A 155 11.81 7.25 15.05
C LEU A 155 10.35 7.54 15.48
N ALA A 156 10.09 7.57 16.79
CA ALA A 156 8.75 7.76 17.35
C ALA A 156 8.06 9.07 16.91
N PRO A 157 8.68 10.27 17.07
CA PRO A 157 8.05 11.51 16.62
C PRO A 157 7.80 11.53 15.11
N ARG A 158 8.63 10.85 14.30
CA ARG A 158 8.48 10.81 12.84
C ARG A 158 7.30 9.97 12.38
N VAL A 159 7.14 8.81 13.02
CA VAL A 159 5.98 7.96 12.78
C VAL A 159 4.73 8.72 13.18
N ALA A 160 4.73 9.38 14.34
CA ALA A 160 3.60 10.20 14.78
C ALA A 160 3.26 11.30 13.75
N VAL A 161 4.24 12.11 13.31
CA VAL A 161 4.01 13.15 12.30
C VAL A 161 3.52 12.56 10.98
N SER A 162 4.13 11.48 10.49
CA SER A 162 3.71 10.83 9.25
C SER A 162 2.30 10.26 9.34
N THR A 163 1.91 9.73 10.50
CA THR A 163 0.55 9.24 10.73
C THR A 163 -0.45 10.39 10.79
N VAL A 164 -0.15 11.47 11.53
CA VAL A 164 -1.05 12.63 11.62
C VAL A 164 -1.23 13.28 10.26
N VAL A 165 -0.14 13.55 9.52
CA VAL A 165 -0.22 14.13 8.17
C VAL A 165 -0.89 13.16 7.20
N GLY A 166 -0.51 11.88 7.25
CA GLY A 166 -1.03 10.84 6.37
C GLY A 166 -2.51 10.50 6.59
N CYS A 167 -3.05 10.70 7.79
CA CYS A 167 -4.49 10.56 8.07
C CYS A 167 -5.24 11.89 7.89
N GLY A 168 -4.65 13.00 8.32
CA GLY A 168 -5.28 14.32 8.27
C GLY A 168 -5.43 14.86 6.85
N TRP A 169 -4.44 14.65 5.97
CA TRP A 169 -4.51 15.15 4.59
C TRP A 169 -5.63 14.48 3.76
N PRO A 170 -5.81 13.15 3.79
CA PRO A 170 -6.97 12.54 3.13
C PRO A 170 -8.31 13.01 3.71
N ILE A 171 -8.42 13.20 5.04
CA ILE A 171 -9.65 13.76 5.65
C ILE A 171 -9.94 15.16 5.10
N PHE A 172 -8.92 16.02 5.04
CA PHE A 172 -9.04 17.33 4.42
C PHE A 172 -9.52 17.22 2.96
N LEU A 173 -8.90 16.34 2.15
CA LEU A 173 -9.32 16.15 0.76
C LEU A 173 -10.77 15.65 0.66
N ILE A 174 -11.19 14.72 1.51
CA ILE A 174 -12.57 14.22 1.53
C ILE A 174 -13.55 15.36 1.84
N LEU A 175 -13.29 16.15 2.88
CA LEU A 175 -14.15 17.28 3.25
C LEU A 175 -14.18 18.36 2.16
N PHE A 176 -13.03 18.67 1.58
CA PHE A 176 -12.94 19.63 0.49
C PHE A 176 -13.73 19.16 -0.74
N LEU A 177 -13.50 17.92 -1.19
CA LEU A 177 -14.17 17.34 -2.36
C LEU A 177 -15.67 17.14 -2.16
N ALA A 178 -16.12 16.85 -0.94
CA ALA A 178 -17.53 16.61 -0.67
C ALA A 178 -18.36 17.89 -0.51
N PHE A 179 -17.77 18.98 0.01
CA PHE A 179 -18.56 20.15 0.42
C PHE A 179 -18.20 21.45 -0.31
N TYR A 180 -17.02 21.55 -0.92
CA TYR A 180 -16.51 22.84 -1.40
C TYR A 180 -16.30 22.88 -2.91
N THR A 181 -16.24 21.75 -3.62
CA THR A 181 -15.88 21.74 -5.04
C THR A 181 -16.90 22.34 -5.99
N GLU A 182 -18.19 22.36 -5.61
CA GLU A 182 -19.25 22.89 -6.47
C GLU A 182 -19.15 24.40 -6.70
N GLY A 183 -18.52 25.12 -5.76
CA GLY A 183 -18.34 26.57 -5.84
C GLY A 183 -17.12 27.03 -6.65
N PHE A 184 -16.29 26.10 -7.14
CA PHE A 184 -15.01 26.40 -7.78
C PHE A 184 -14.93 25.81 -9.20
N SER A 185 -14.18 26.49 -10.06
CA SER A 185 -13.81 25.93 -11.37
C SER A 185 -12.89 24.71 -11.23
N VAL A 186 -12.82 23.89 -12.28
CA VAL A 186 -11.93 22.72 -12.33
C VAL A 186 -10.47 23.11 -12.05
N TYR A 187 -10.02 24.26 -12.59
CA TYR A 187 -8.65 24.74 -12.39
C TYR A 187 -8.38 25.20 -10.96
N GLU A 188 -9.35 25.84 -10.31
CA GLU A 188 -9.23 26.23 -8.90
C GLU A 188 -9.21 25.01 -7.98
N ASN A 189 -10.11 24.04 -8.21
CA ASN A 189 -10.09 22.77 -7.49
C ASN A 189 -8.73 22.06 -7.65
N LEU A 190 -8.20 22.01 -8.87
CA LEU A 190 -6.88 21.44 -9.14
C LEU A 190 -5.77 22.21 -8.40
N ALA A 191 -5.79 23.54 -8.43
CA ALA A 191 -4.82 24.38 -7.74
C ALA A 191 -4.83 24.15 -6.24
N ILE A 192 -6.01 24.02 -5.62
CA ILE A 192 -6.17 23.72 -4.19
C ILE A 192 -5.60 22.34 -3.86
N VAL A 193 -5.89 21.33 -4.68
CA VAL A 193 -5.32 19.97 -4.50
C VAL A 193 -3.80 20.02 -4.60
N LEU A 194 -3.23 20.66 -5.62
CA LEU A 194 -1.78 20.79 -5.82
C LEU A 194 -1.12 21.57 -4.67
N ALA A 195 -1.72 22.66 -4.21
CA ALA A 195 -1.23 23.41 -3.06
C ALA A 195 -1.22 22.55 -1.79
N SER A 196 -2.27 21.74 -1.56
CA SER A 196 -2.31 20.83 -0.42
C SER A 196 -1.22 19.75 -0.47
N ILE A 197 -0.92 19.22 -1.66
CA ILE A 197 0.19 18.27 -1.87
C ILE A 197 1.52 18.94 -1.55
N LEU A 198 1.72 20.18 -2.01
CA LEU A 198 2.93 20.96 -1.73
C LEU A 198 3.13 21.10 -0.21
N VAL A 199 2.07 21.43 0.54
CA VAL A 199 2.12 21.54 2.01
C VAL A 199 2.55 20.22 2.64
N VAL A 200 1.97 19.09 2.23
CA VAL A 200 2.36 17.75 2.72
C VAL A 200 3.82 17.46 2.41
N CYS A 201 4.29 17.76 1.19
CA CYS A 201 5.67 17.58 0.79
C CYS A 201 6.63 18.44 1.63
N VAL A 202 6.30 19.70 1.89
CA VAL A 202 7.13 20.59 2.74
C VAL A 202 7.26 20.03 4.16
N ILE A 203 6.20 19.45 4.71
CA ILE A 203 6.23 18.85 6.06
C ILE A 203 7.01 17.53 6.07
N LEU A 204 6.76 16.62 5.12
CA LEU A 204 7.29 15.25 5.17
C LEU A 204 8.69 15.11 4.55
N CYS A 205 9.00 15.81 3.45
CA CYS A 205 10.24 15.61 2.70
C CYS A 205 11.50 15.85 3.54
N PRO A 206 11.66 16.96 4.30
CA PRO A 206 12.88 17.20 5.07
C PRO A 206 13.17 16.07 6.08
N MET A 207 12.11 15.58 6.72
CA MET A 207 12.18 14.50 7.70
C MET A 207 12.64 13.17 7.08
N TRP A 208 12.09 12.82 5.92
CA TRP A 208 12.42 11.59 5.21
C TRP A 208 13.79 11.66 4.51
N VAL A 209 14.13 12.78 3.89
CA VAL A 209 15.44 13.02 3.26
C VAL A 209 16.56 12.93 4.30
N TYR A 210 16.40 13.58 5.46
CA TYR A 210 17.38 13.49 6.55
C TYR A 210 17.56 12.04 7.02
N TRP A 211 16.48 11.28 7.14
CA TRP A 211 16.56 9.88 7.58
C TRP A 211 17.20 8.98 6.54
N TRP A 212 16.80 9.11 5.27
CA TRP A 212 17.39 8.38 4.15
C TRP A 212 18.91 8.57 4.13
N TYR A 213 19.34 9.82 4.23
CA TYR A 213 20.76 10.16 4.32
C TYR A 213 21.45 9.51 5.53
N LYS A 214 20.87 9.60 6.73
CA LYS A 214 21.44 9.03 7.97
C LYS A 214 21.50 7.50 7.97
N THR A 215 20.56 6.85 7.30
CA THR A 215 20.49 5.38 7.20
C THR A 215 21.32 4.82 6.04
N SER A 216 21.79 5.68 5.15
CA SER A 216 22.62 5.31 4.01
C SER A 216 23.90 4.54 4.42
N PRO A 217 24.35 3.56 3.61
CA PRO A 217 25.61 2.87 3.85
C PRO A 217 26.81 3.81 3.93
N ALA A 218 26.80 4.89 3.14
CA ALA A 218 27.82 5.92 3.11
C ALA A 218 27.98 6.60 4.48
N TRP A 219 26.87 7.03 5.09
CA TRP A 219 26.88 7.63 6.43
C TRP A 219 27.39 6.65 7.48
N LYS A 220 26.94 5.39 7.44
CA LYS A 220 27.42 4.33 8.35
C LYS A 220 28.91 4.07 8.21
N LYS A 221 29.45 4.08 6.98
CA LYS A 221 30.90 3.95 6.71
C LYS A 221 31.66 5.15 7.28
N LYS A 222 31.19 6.37 7.04
CA LYS A 222 31.78 7.61 7.58
C LYS A 222 31.86 7.60 9.11
N MET A 223 30.77 7.21 9.78
CA MET A 223 30.73 7.12 11.26
C MET A 223 31.64 6.03 11.82
N ARG A 224 31.72 4.86 11.18
CA ARG A 224 32.65 3.80 11.57
C ARG A 224 34.11 4.25 11.47
N ASN A 225 34.48 4.94 10.38
CA ASN A 225 35.82 5.45 10.17
C ASN A 225 36.18 6.54 11.20
N ALA A 226 35.25 7.46 11.48
CA ALA A 226 35.44 8.50 12.50
C ALA A 226 35.65 7.90 13.91
N SER A 227 34.90 6.85 14.25
CA SER A 227 35.06 6.12 15.52
C SER A 227 36.42 5.43 15.63
N LYS A 228 36.88 4.75 14.55
CA LYS A 228 38.23 4.13 14.51
C LYS A 228 39.34 5.17 14.74
N LYS A 229 39.27 6.33 14.06
CA LYS A 229 40.26 7.41 14.20
C LYS A 229 40.35 8.00 15.62
N LYS A 230 39.25 7.97 16.39
CA LYS A 230 39.26 8.40 17.81
C LYS A 230 39.93 7.37 18.73
N ARG A 231 39.85 6.07 18.41
CA ARG A 231 40.50 5.02 19.23
C ARG A 231 42.00 4.96 19.05
N THR A 232 42.52 5.28 17.86
CA THR A 232 43.97 5.26 17.58
C THR A 232 44.72 6.50 18.10
N ARG A 233 44.03 7.47 18.69
CA ARG A 233 44.61 8.70 19.26
C ARG A 233 44.69 8.68 20.80
N LYS A 234 44.26 7.57 21.41
CA LYS A 234 44.41 7.31 22.84
C LYS A 234 45.45 6.22 23.00
#